data_AF-A0A9N8VII4-F1
#
_entry.id   AF-A0A9N8VII4-F1
#
_cell.length_a   1.000
_cell.length_b   1.000
_cell.length_c   1.000
_cell.angle_alpha   90.00
_cell.angle_beta   90.00
_cell.angle_gamma   90.00
#
_symmetry.space_group_name_H-M   'P 1'
#
loop_
_entity.id
_entity.type
_entity.pdbx_description
1 polymer ?
#
loop_
_entity_poly.entity_id
_entity_poly.type
_entity_poly.pdbx_seq_one_letter_code
_entity_poly.pdbx_strand_id
1 'polypeptide(L)'
;MSVSPEVAGMFAIVSFSTLSNTATTGMLIWISLQRHPNLTVSRLVLNMLFSDWLQSVGFIMSLYWISQGSVIPGMYCDLQGIIINIGDVSSAFWATAICLHTYLAVVHSIEPRWFLQITMGLVWPINIFISVIGLYIQTPDNRFFDSAGGSWCWISPKHGMYRIIFHYGIITILALVMLVLYGLMFIMLRRQQESIEMSPTKIVLQRTGKKLIYYPAAYIVLVFPLSFQRYLAFFGITLPFQYLIFAGCVFASAGLVNSLIYGFTRHVVALKPLFEREYDEKVTAEIAKKPATIFGDSQNIFVAVSPRKSESEKRSGGDAEGAKRASSQYKKNHNNNSRNSYTTNHQYTFNNQFNHPTTNDSELALRNNTSNLSSDSLSSVDSPMEFVAL
;
A
#
# COMPACT_ATOMS: atom_id res chain seq x y z
N MET A 1 7.89 -46.85 14.87
CA MET A 1 8.00 -45.68 15.77
C MET A 1 6.67 -44.97 15.75
N SER A 2 5.95 -44.92 16.87
CA SER A 2 4.77 -44.06 17.02
C SER A 2 5.24 -42.60 17.06
N VAL A 3 4.86 -41.81 16.07
CA VAL A 3 5.11 -40.36 16.05
C VAL A 3 4.29 -39.74 17.19
N SER A 4 4.89 -38.88 18.01
CA SER A 4 4.15 -38.21 19.08
C SER A 4 3.08 -37.26 18.49
N PRO A 5 1.96 -37.03 19.18
CA PRO A 5 0.93 -36.10 18.72
C PRO A 5 1.50 -34.71 18.39
N GLU A 6 2.48 -34.23 19.15
CA GLU A 6 3.15 -32.95 18.97
C GLU A 6 3.87 -32.87 17.64
N VAL A 7 4.65 -33.91 17.31
CA VAL A 7 5.40 -34.00 16.05
C VAL A 7 4.45 -34.14 14.86
N ALA A 8 3.37 -34.91 14.99
CA ALA A 8 2.33 -34.98 13.96
C ALA A 8 1.67 -33.60 13.73
N GLY A 9 1.42 -32.85 14.80
CA GLY A 9 0.93 -31.47 14.75
C GLY A 9 1.90 -30.52 14.04
N MET A 10 3.21 -30.64 14.30
CA MET A 10 4.24 -29.87 13.61
C MET A 10 4.23 -30.13 12.10
N PHE A 11 4.15 -31.40 11.67
CA PHE A 11 4.05 -31.76 10.24
C PHE A 11 2.83 -31.13 9.58
N ALA A 12 1.68 -31.14 10.25
CA ALA A 12 0.46 -30.55 9.73
C ALA A 12 0.62 -29.04 9.53
N ILE A 13 1.09 -28.31 10.54
CA ILE A 13 1.31 -26.86 10.46
C ILE A 13 2.30 -26.52 9.35
N VAL A 14 3.46 -27.18 9.29
CA VAL A 14 4.47 -26.96 8.26
C VAL A 14 3.92 -27.20 6.86
N SER A 15 3.06 -28.20 6.67
CA SER A 15 2.45 -28.49 5.37
C SER A 15 1.56 -27.34 4.88
N PHE A 16 0.66 -26.85 5.74
CA PHE A 16 -0.19 -25.70 5.43
C PHE A 16 0.61 -24.41 5.22
N SER A 17 1.63 -24.16 6.05
CA SER A 17 2.52 -23.02 5.89
C SER A 17 3.34 -23.08 4.61
N THR A 18 3.75 -24.26 4.16
CA THR A 18 4.46 -24.43 2.88
C THR A 18 3.55 -24.15 1.69
N LEU A 19 2.29 -24.60 1.73
CA LEU A 19 1.29 -24.25 0.72
C LEU A 19 1.00 -22.74 0.71
N SER A 20 0.87 -22.12 1.89
CA SER A 20 0.73 -20.67 2.03
C SER A 20 1.93 -19.92 1.45
N ASN A 21 3.16 -20.33 1.81
CA ASN A 21 4.40 -19.71 1.36
C ASN A 21 4.60 -19.82 -0.16
N THR A 22 4.28 -20.96 -0.76
CA THR A 22 4.36 -21.15 -2.21
C THR A 22 3.34 -20.29 -2.96
N ALA A 23 2.11 -20.20 -2.45
CA ALA A 23 1.07 -19.33 -3.02
C ALA A 23 1.44 -17.84 -2.93
N THR A 24 1.88 -17.37 -1.75
CA THR A 24 2.27 -15.96 -1.56
C THR A 24 3.50 -15.61 -2.39
N THR A 25 4.52 -16.49 -2.43
CA THR A 25 5.72 -16.28 -3.27
C THR A 25 5.35 -16.16 -4.75
N GLY A 26 4.53 -17.08 -5.26
CA GLY A 26 4.06 -17.02 -6.65
C GLY A 26 3.32 -15.72 -6.95
N MET A 27 2.47 -15.25 -6.03
CA MET A 27 1.71 -14.02 -6.22
C MET A 27 2.58 -12.76 -6.10
N LEU A 28 3.53 -12.73 -5.17
CA LEU A 28 4.51 -11.64 -5.02
C LEU A 28 5.37 -11.50 -6.28
N ILE A 29 5.90 -12.61 -6.82
CA ILE A 29 6.66 -12.61 -8.08
C ILE A 29 5.78 -12.13 -9.21
N TRP A 30 4.58 -12.71 -9.36
CA TRP A 30 3.65 -12.34 -10.43
C TRP A 30 3.32 -10.84 -10.43
N ILE A 31 3.00 -10.26 -9.28
CA ILE A 31 2.66 -8.83 -9.18
C ILE A 31 3.91 -7.97 -9.44
N SER A 32 5.08 -8.37 -8.93
CA SER A 32 6.34 -7.65 -9.12
C SER A 32 6.78 -7.62 -10.59
N LEU A 33 6.42 -8.63 -11.38
CA LEU A 33 6.69 -8.70 -12.82
C LEU A 33 5.69 -7.90 -13.68
N GLN A 34 4.58 -7.41 -13.11
CA GLN A 34 3.66 -6.58 -13.87
C GLN A 34 4.26 -5.19 -14.13
N ARG A 35 4.19 -4.72 -15.38
CA ARG A 35 4.75 -3.42 -15.80
C ARG A 35 4.02 -2.19 -15.24
N HIS A 36 2.80 -2.33 -14.72
CA HIS A 36 1.99 -1.20 -14.21
C HIS A 36 1.20 -1.52 -12.92
N PRO A 37 1.83 -1.82 -11.78
CA PRO A 37 1.13 -2.06 -10.52
C PRO A 37 0.77 -0.73 -9.81
N ASN A 38 0.30 0.28 -10.55
CA ASN A 38 0.22 1.66 -10.04
C ASN A 38 -1.00 1.93 -9.13
N LEU A 39 -1.84 0.92 -8.86
CA LEU A 39 -2.98 1.03 -7.95
C LEU A 39 -2.49 0.98 -6.50
N THR A 40 -2.85 1.99 -5.70
CA THR A 40 -2.55 2.04 -4.26
C THR A 40 -3.02 0.78 -3.53
N VAL A 41 -4.21 0.27 -3.87
CA VAL A 41 -4.75 -0.99 -3.31
C VAL A 41 -3.83 -2.18 -3.60
N SER A 42 -3.29 -2.31 -4.81
CA SER A 42 -2.37 -3.40 -5.15
C SER A 42 -1.09 -3.37 -4.31
N ARG A 43 -0.57 -2.18 -4.01
CA ARG A 43 0.60 -2.00 -3.13
C ARG A 43 0.31 -2.32 -1.67
N LEU A 44 -0.89 -2.01 -1.18
CA LEU A 44 -1.32 -2.43 0.15
C LEU A 44 -1.45 -3.96 0.24
N VAL A 45 -2.04 -4.59 -0.77
CA VAL A 45 -2.13 -6.06 -0.85
C VAL A 45 -0.75 -6.71 -0.93
N LEU A 46 0.20 -6.13 -1.64
CA LEU A 46 1.59 -6.63 -1.67
C LEU A 46 2.21 -6.69 -0.26
N ASN A 47 2.01 -5.64 0.55
CA ASN A 47 2.50 -5.63 1.92
C ASN A 47 1.79 -6.68 2.78
N MET A 48 0.47 -6.83 2.63
CA MET A 48 -0.29 -7.90 3.30
C MET A 48 0.23 -9.30 2.94
N LEU A 49 0.46 -9.58 1.64
CA LEU A 49 1.01 -10.85 1.17
C LEU A 49 2.44 -11.10 1.66
N PHE A 50 3.24 -10.03 1.79
CA PHE A 50 4.58 -10.12 2.37
C PHE A 50 4.53 -10.43 3.88
N SER A 51 3.57 -9.86 4.61
CA SER A 51 3.29 -10.21 6.00
C SER A 51 2.90 -11.68 6.16
N ASP A 52 1.99 -12.20 5.33
CA ASP A 52 1.60 -13.62 5.35
C ASP A 52 2.77 -14.55 4.94
N TRP A 53 3.65 -14.07 4.07
CA TRP A 53 4.89 -14.77 3.72
C TRP A 53 5.83 -14.87 4.93
N LEU A 54 6.05 -13.77 5.67
CA LEU A 54 6.83 -13.79 6.91
C LEU A 54 6.25 -14.75 7.94
N GLN A 55 4.93 -14.69 8.18
CA GLN A 55 4.24 -15.66 9.05
C GLN A 55 4.56 -17.10 8.62
N SER A 56 4.40 -17.40 7.33
CA SER A 56 4.58 -18.75 6.79
C SER A 56 6.01 -19.24 6.97
N VAL A 57 7.01 -18.37 6.74
CA VAL A 57 8.43 -18.65 7.04
C VAL A 57 8.61 -19.00 8.51
N GLY A 58 8.01 -18.21 9.42
CA GLY A 58 8.05 -18.47 10.85
C GLY A 58 7.50 -19.85 11.22
N PHE A 59 6.37 -20.27 10.66
CA PHE A 59 5.85 -21.62 10.92
C PHE A 59 6.68 -22.74 10.26
N ILE A 60 7.25 -22.52 9.07
CA ILE A 60 8.14 -23.47 8.39
C ILE A 60 9.41 -23.76 9.20
N MET A 61 9.89 -22.81 10.01
CA MET A 61 10.98 -23.06 10.96
C MET A 61 10.70 -24.24 11.90
N SER A 62 9.43 -24.66 12.07
CA SER A 62 9.09 -25.85 12.86
C SER A 62 9.60 -27.17 12.28
N LEU A 63 10.12 -27.18 11.04
CA LEU A 63 10.91 -28.29 10.51
C LEU A 63 12.10 -28.65 11.42
N TYR A 64 12.71 -27.64 12.06
CA TYR A 64 13.77 -27.88 13.03
C TYR A 64 13.24 -28.65 14.24
N TRP A 65 12.08 -28.29 14.79
CA TRP A 65 11.48 -28.96 15.94
C TRP A 65 11.07 -30.41 15.64
N ILE A 66 10.67 -30.70 14.41
CA ILE A 66 10.42 -32.08 13.97
C ILE A 66 11.68 -32.93 14.10
N SER A 67 12.86 -32.40 13.75
CA SER A 67 14.14 -33.11 13.92
C SER A 67 14.53 -33.33 15.38
N GLN A 68 14.10 -32.44 16.28
CA GLN A 68 14.38 -32.52 17.71
C GLN A 68 13.33 -33.31 18.50
N GLY A 69 12.17 -33.60 17.90
CA GLY A 69 11.02 -34.22 18.55
C GLY A 69 10.28 -33.34 19.56
N SER A 70 10.77 -32.12 19.82
CA SER A 70 10.18 -31.16 20.76
C SER A 70 10.63 -29.73 20.48
N VAL A 71 9.88 -28.75 20.99
CA VAL A 71 10.25 -27.32 20.92
C VAL A 71 11.17 -26.99 22.09
N ILE A 72 12.35 -26.44 21.81
CA ILE A 72 13.36 -26.12 22.82
C ILE A 72 13.52 -24.59 22.89
N PRO A 73 13.48 -23.97 24.09
CA PRO A 73 13.69 -22.54 24.22
C PRO A 73 15.12 -22.11 23.82
N GLY A 74 15.27 -20.91 23.27
CA GLY A 74 16.57 -20.37 22.84
C GLY A 74 16.45 -19.40 21.68
N MET A 75 17.58 -18.99 21.10
CA MET A 75 17.61 -17.96 20.05
C MET A 75 16.80 -18.34 18.79
N TYR A 76 16.77 -19.62 18.42
CA TYR A 76 15.95 -20.09 17.28
C TYR A 76 14.45 -19.98 17.58
N CYS A 77 14.06 -20.28 18.82
CA CYS A 77 12.69 -20.13 19.32
C CYS A 77 12.29 -18.64 19.30
N ASP A 78 13.15 -17.76 19.85
CA ASP A 78 12.92 -16.33 19.87
C ASP A 78 12.74 -15.76 18.45
N LEU A 79 13.63 -16.13 17.52
CA LEU A 79 13.56 -15.68 16.13
C LEU A 79 12.26 -16.16 15.45
N GLN A 80 11.89 -17.43 15.65
CA GLN A 80 10.63 -17.95 15.14
C GLN A 80 9.44 -17.15 15.69
N GLY A 81 9.39 -16.94 17.00
CA GLY A 81 8.30 -16.22 17.65
C GLY A 81 8.17 -14.77 17.16
N ILE A 82 9.30 -14.09 16.97
CA ILE A 82 9.35 -12.72 16.42
C ILE A 82 8.82 -12.71 14.97
N ILE A 83 9.31 -13.60 14.11
CA ILE A 83 8.91 -13.64 12.69
C ILE A 83 7.41 -13.94 12.56
N ILE A 84 6.90 -14.93 13.30
CA ILE A 84 5.46 -15.25 13.35
C ILE A 84 4.68 -14.00 13.78
N ASN A 85 5.07 -13.37 14.88
CA ASN A 85 4.32 -12.23 15.41
C ASN A 85 4.36 -11.00 14.50
N ILE A 86 5.51 -10.69 13.86
CA ILE A 86 5.61 -9.61 12.88
C ILE A 86 4.66 -9.89 11.72
N GLY A 87 4.73 -11.09 11.12
CA GLY A 87 3.90 -11.47 9.98
C GLY A 87 2.41 -11.39 10.29
N ASP A 88 1.99 -12.02 11.38
CA ASP A 88 0.58 -12.11 11.76
C ASP A 88 -0.05 -10.75 12.04
N VAL A 89 0.55 -9.97 12.95
CA VAL A 89 -0.06 -8.71 13.39
C VAL A 89 0.00 -7.68 12.26
N SER A 90 1.09 -7.65 11.48
CA SER A 90 1.16 -6.74 10.33
C SER A 90 0.15 -7.10 9.24
N SER A 91 -0.13 -8.38 8.99
CA SER A 91 -1.17 -8.79 8.04
C SER A 91 -2.54 -8.23 8.43
N ALA A 92 -2.89 -8.28 9.72
CA ALA A 92 -4.12 -7.67 10.25
C ALA A 92 -4.20 -6.15 10.04
N PHE A 93 -3.08 -5.44 10.28
CA PHE A 93 -3.01 -4.00 10.04
C PHE A 93 -3.16 -3.67 8.54
N TRP A 94 -2.51 -4.43 7.65
CA TRP A 94 -2.62 -4.23 6.21
C TRP A 94 -4.03 -4.54 5.68
N ALA A 95 -4.66 -5.61 6.15
CA ALA A 95 -6.06 -5.91 5.84
C ALA A 95 -7.00 -4.75 6.26
N THR A 96 -6.77 -4.18 7.44
CA THR A 96 -7.52 -3.02 7.94
C THR A 96 -7.24 -1.77 7.09
N ALA A 97 -5.99 -1.54 6.68
CA ALA A 97 -5.64 -0.44 5.79
C ALA A 97 -6.29 -0.57 4.40
N ILE A 98 -6.33 -1.78 3.83
CA ILE A 98 -7.04 -2.07 2.57
C ILE A 98 -8.53 -1.78 2.74
N CYS A 99 -9.14 -2.20 3.84
CA CYS A 99 -10.53 -1.93 4.17
C CYS A 99 -10.82 -0.43 4.25
N LEU A 100 -10.01 0.32 5.01
CA LEU A 100 -10.17 1.77 5.17
C LEU A 100 -9.99 2.51 3.84
N HIS A 101 -8.95 2.18 3.07
CA HIS A 101 -8.75 2.78 1.75
C HIS A 101 -9.94 2.50 0.83
N THR A 102 -10.44 1.26 0.82
CA THR A 102 -11.61 0.87 0.03
C THR A 102 -12.84 1.65 0.46
N TYR A 103 -13.08 1.76 1.77
CA TYR A 103 -14.18 2.55 2.31
C TYR A 103 -14.10 4.00 1.85
N LEU A 104 -12.95 4.67 1.99
CA LEU A 104 -12.75 6.05 1.53
C LEU A 104 -13.01 6.20 0.02
N ALA A 105 -12.54 5.24 -0.78
CA ALA A 105 -12.73 5.27 -2.23
C ALA A 105 -14.19 5.03 -2.65
N VAL A 106 -14.91 4.11 -1.99
CA VAL A 106 -16.29 3.72 -2.35
C VAL A 106 -17.32 4.73 -1.81
N VAL A 107 -17.15 5.13 -0.56
CA VAL A 107 -18.12 5.94 0.16
C VAL A 107 -17.88 7.44 -0.05
N HIS A 108 -16.63 7.87 0.11
CA HIS A 108 -16.27 9.28 0.04
C HIS A 108 -15.73 9.68 -1.33
N SER A 109 -15.46 8.73 -2.23
CA SER A 109 -14.80 8.97 -3.52
C SER A 109 -13.42 9.65 -3.37
N ILE A 110 -12.71 9.36 -2.27
CA ILE A 110 -11.39 9.94 -1.96
C ILE A 110 -10.33 8.85 -2.08
N GLU A 111 -9.26 9.13 -2.85
CA GLU A 111 -8.05 8.31 -2.91
C GLU A 111 -6.83 9.14 -2.47
N PRO A 112 -6.47 9.13 -1.17
CA PRO A 112 -5.38 9.96 -0.67
C PRO A 112 -4.03 9.40 -1.14
N ARG A 113 -3.27 10.20 -1.89
CA ARG A 113 -1.92 9.80 -2.39
C ARG A 113 -0.92 9.52 -1.26
N TRP A 114 -1.08 10.19 -0.12
CA TRP A 114 -0.25 10.03 1.08
C TRP A 114 -0.62 8.79 1.91
N PHE A 115 -1.77 8.15 1.65
CA PHE A 115 -2.27 7.05 2.48
C PHE A 115 -1.28 5.88 2.57
N LEU A 116 -0.67 5.50 1.44
CA LEU A 116 0.34 4.44 1.40
C LEU A 116 1.58 4.79 2.22
N GLN A 117 2.06 6.04 2.13
CA GLN A 117 3.28 6.45 2.82
C GLN A 117 3.09 6.46 4.34
N ILE A 118 1.94 6.99 4.80
CA ILE A 118 1.59 6.99 6.22
C ILE A 118 1.42 5.56 6.74
N THR A 119 0.67 4.71 6.03
CA THR A 119 0.49 3.32 6.45
C THR A 119 1.80 2.54 6.48
N MET A 120 2.69 2.73 5.50
CA MET A 120 4.04 2.16 5.53
C MET A 120 4.86 2.63 6.73
N GLY A 121 4.86 3.93 7.02
CA GLY A 121 5.61 4.52 8.13
C GLY A 121 5.07 4.16 9.52
N LEU A 122 3.81 3.69 9.62
CA LEU A 122 3.19 3.30 10.88
C LEU A 122 3.18 1.77 11.07
N VAL A 123 2.71 1.01 10.08
CA VAL A 123 2.44 -0.43 10.21
C VAL A 123 3.73 -1.23 10.40
N TRP A 124 4.78 -0.97 9.63
CA TRP A 124 6.02 -1.75 9.79
C TRP A 124 6.72 -1.47 11.14
N PRO A 125 6.98 -0.20 11.52
CA PRO A 125 7.68 0.08 12.77
C PRO A 125 6.93 -0.40 14.01
N ILE A 126 5.61 -0.22 14.07
CA ILE A 126 4.83 -0.68 15.23
C ILE A 126 4.87 -2.21 15.36
N ASN A 127 4.75 -2.95 14.25
CA ASN A 127 4.75 -4.42 14.29
C ASN A 127 6.13 -5.01 14.59
N ILE A 128 7.20 -4.37 14.13
CA ILE A 128 8.57 -4.73 14.53
C ILE A 128 8.76 -4.46 16.02
N PHE A 129 8.35 -3.28 16.50
CA PHE A 129 8.48 -2.91 17.91
C PHE A 129 7.76 -3.89 18.85
N ILE A 130 6.47 -4.16 18.64
CA ILE A 130 5.69 -5.07 19.50
C ILE A 130 6.21 -6.51 19.47
N SER A 131 6.93 -6.91 18.41
CA SER A 131 7.46 -8.27 18.29
C SER A 131 8.84 -8.39 18.93
N VAL A 132 9.68 -7.35 18.81
CA VAL A 132 11.04 -7.36 19.36
C VAL A 132 11.07 -6.99 20.85
N ILE A 133 10.11 -6.20 21.35
CA ILE A 133 10.06 -5.79 22.76
C ILE A 133 10.04 -6.99 23.74
N GLY A 134 9.57 -8.16 23.30
CA GLY A 134 9.65 -9.40 24.06
C GLY A 134 11.07 -9.80 24.45
N LEU A 135 12.08 -9.47 23.64
CA LEU A 135 13.49 -9.71 23.94
C LEU A 135 14.03 -8.84 25.08
N TYR A 136 13.41 -7.68 25.32
CA TYR A 136 13.74 -6.83 26.46
C TYR A 136 13.03 -7.30 27.73
N ILE A 137 11.84 -7.87 27.60
CA ILE A 137 11.02 -8.35 28.74
C ILE A 137 11.53 -9.69 29.29
N GLN A 138 12.12 -10.54 28.44
CA GLN A 138 12.58 -11.87 28.87
C GLN A 138 13.72 -11.81 29.89
N THR A 139 13.71 -12.75 30.83
CA THR A 139 14.81 -13.00 31.78
C THR A 139 15.37 -14.42 31.59
N PRO A 140 16.57 -14.76 32.12
CA PRO A 140 17.13 -16.10 32.00
C PRO A 140 16.19 -17.21 32.49
N ASP A 141 15.47 -16.97 33.58
CA ASP A 141 14.54 -17.92 34.18
C ASP A 141 13.12 -17.86 33.60
N ASN A 142 12.78 -16.76 32.91
CA ASN A 142 11.46 -16.52 32.37
C ASN A 142 11.53 -15.96 30.94
N ARG A 143 11.70 -16.86 29.97
CA ARG A 143 11.74 -16.49 28.56
C ARG A 143 10.39 -15.99 28.04
N PHE A 144 10.45 -14.96 27.21
CA PHE A 144 9.26 -14.38 26.61
C PHE A 144 8.71 -15.25 25.48
N PHE A 145 9.58 -15.89 24.69
CA PHE A 145 9.21 -16.86 23.67
C PHE A 145 9.49 -18.29 24.15
N ASP A 146 8.50 -19.16 23.98
CA ASP A 146 8.52 -20.55 24.44
C ASP A 146 7.53 -21.41 23.63
N SER A 147 7.51 -22.72 23.91
CA SER A 147 6.61 -23.68 23.29
C SER A 147 5.13 -23.28 23.42
N ALA A 148 4.50 -23.06 22.28
CA ALA A 148 3.12 -22.64 22.17
C ALA A 148 2.16 -23.82 22.04
N GLY A 149 2.09 -24.63 23.10
CA GLY A 149 1.29 -25.86 23.12
C GLY A 149 1.96 -27.03 22.40
N GLY A 150 3.30 -27.06 22.36
CA GLY A 150 4.08 -28.22 21.94
C GLY A 150 4.54 -28.24 20.49
N SER A 151 3.97 -27.41 19.61
CA SER A 151 4.16 -27.58 18.14
C SER A 151 4.81 -26.41 17.40
N TRP A 152 5.02 -25.26 18.04
CA TRP A 152 5.83 -24.15 17.51
C TRP A 152 6.31 -23.26 18.66
N CYS A 153 7.29 -22.39 18.40
CA CYS A 153 7.68 -21.36 19.34
C CYS A 153 6.88 -20.07 19.12
N TRP A 154 6.39 -19.49 20.21
CA TRP A 154 5.71 -18.19 20.19
C TRP A 154 5.73 -17.56 21.59
N ILE A 155 5.03 -16.43 21.81
CA ILE A 155 4.95 -15.79 23.12
C ILE A 155 4.56 -16.83 24.17
N SER A 156 5.21 -16.88 25.33
CA SER A 156 5.09 -17.94 26.34
C SER A 156 3.75 -17.92 27.09
N PRO A 157 3.20 -19.08 27.52
CA PRO A 157 1.99 -19.13 28.34
C PRO A 157 2.16 -18.41 29.69
N LYS A 158 3.39 -18.36 30.22
CA LYS A 158 3.74 -17.62 31.45
C LYS A 158 3.45 -16.11 31.31
N HIS A 159 3.51 -15.61 30.09
CA HIS A 159 3.26 -14.21 29.73
C HIS A 159 1.86 -14.02 29.13
N GLY A 160 0.83 -14.61 29.76
CA GLY A 160 -0.55 -14.62 29.27
C GLY A 160 -1.11 -13.23 28.93
N MET A 161 -0.86 -12.23 29.77
CA MET A 161 -1.30 -10.85 29.49
C MET A 161 -0.66 -10.27 28.22
N TYR A 162 0.64 -10.51 28.01
CA TYR A 162 1.34 -10.04 26.81
C TYR A 162 0.86 -10.78 25.55
N ARG A 163 0.51 -12.07 25.63
CA ARG A 163 -0.13 -12.80 24.52
C ARG A 163 -1.42 -12.12 24.07
N ILE A 164 -2.25 -11.71 25.02
CA ILE A 164 -3.49 -11.00 24.72
C ILE A 164 -3.18 -9.61 24.18
N ILE A 165 -2.39 -8.80 24.87
CA ILE A 165 -2.20 -7.40 24.48
C ILE A 165 -1.43 -7.25 23.16
N PHE A 166 -0.31 -7.96 22.97
CA PHE A 166 0.56 -7.79 21.80
C PHE A 166 0.11 -8.55 20.56
N HIS A 167 -0.90 -9.40 20.68
CA HIS A 167 -1.38 -10.19 19.56
C HIS A 167 -2.91 -10.29 19.54
N TYR A 168 -3.52 -11.15 20.36
CA TYR A 168 -4.94 -11.49 20.24
C TYR A 168 -5.89 -10.30 20.39
N GLY A 169 -5.58 -9.38 21.29
CA GLY A 169 -6.30 -8.13 21.52
C GLY A 169 -6.19 -7.17 20.33
N ILE A 170 -4.97 -6.94 19.82
CA ILE A 170 -4.76 -6.10 18.62
C ILE A 170 -5.52 -6.67 17.43
N ILE A 171 -5.34 -7.95 17.12
CA ILE A 171 -5.99 -8.58 15.96
C ILE A 171 -7.52 -8.59 16.11
N THR A 172 -8.05 -8.70 17.33
CA THR A 172 -9.49 -8.62 17.62
C THR A 172 -10.03 -7.20 17.43
N ILE A 173 -9.33 -6.18 17.94
CA ILE A 173 -9.72 -4.78 17.76
C ILE A 173 -9.71 -4.42 16.27
N LEU A 174 -8.66 -4.80 15.54
CA LEU A 174 -8.58 -4.58 14.10
C LEU A 174 -9.69 -5.31 13.34
N ALA A 175 -10.04 -6.54 13.75
CA ALA A 175 -11.17 -7.27 13.19
C ALA A 175 -12.51 -6.54 13.40
N LEU A 176 -12.74 -5.99 14.60
CA LEU A 176 -13.94 -5.21 14.90
C LEU A 176 -14.00 -3.93 14.07
N VAL A 177 -12.88 -3.22 13.91
CA VAL A 177 -12.79 -2.03 13.04
C VAL A 177 -13.11 -2.40 11.60
N MET A 178 -12.54 -3.48 11.07
CA MET A 178 -12.88 -3.98 9.74
C MET A 178 -14.38 -4.30 9.62
N LEU A 179 -14.95 -5.03 10.58
CA LEU A 179 -16.37 -5.38 10.57
C LEU A 179 -17.28 -4.14 10.52
N VAL A 180 -16.97 -3.12 11.32
CA VAL A 180 -17.70 -1.84 11.33
C VAL A 180 -17.59 -1.14 9.98
N LEU A 181 -16.37 -1.00 9.43
CA LEU A 181 -16.15 -0.33 8.15
C LEU A 181 -16.86 -1.05 6.99
N TYR A 182 -16.83 -2.38 6.96
CA TYR A 182 -17.56 -3.17 5.97
C TYR A 182 -19.08 -3.09 6.16
N GLY A 183 -19.57 -3.07 7.40
CA GLY A 183 -20.98 -2.84 7.71
C GLY A 183 -21.47 -1.49 7.21
N LEU A 184 -20.72 -0.41 7.47
CA LEU A 184 -20.99 0.92 6.95
C LEU A 184 -20.99 0.95 5.43
N MET A 185 -19.95 0.38 4.80
CA MET A 185 -19.88 0.27 3.34
C MET A 185 -21.10 -0.47 2.77
N PHE A 186 -21.52 -1.58 3.39
CA PHE A 186 -22.69 -2.35 2.94
C PHE A 186 -23.98 -1.53 3.03
N ILE A 187 -24.24 -0.86 4.15
CA ILE A 187 -25.42 0.00 4.34
C ILE A 187 -25.46 1.10 3.28
N MET A 188 -24.32 1.75 3.03
CA MET A 188 -24.24 2.85 2.07
C MET A 188 -24.42 2.40 0.62
N LEU A 189 -23.83 1.24 0.27
CA LEU A 189 -24.05 0.61 -1.02
C LEU A 189 -25.53 0.29 -1.25
N ARG A 190 -26.23 -0.24 -0.23
CA ARG A 190 -27.68 -0.53 -0.32
C ARG A 190 -28.50 0.73 -0.52
N ARG A 191 -28.25 1.80 0.26
CA ARG A 191 -28.96 3.08 0.12
C ARG A 191 -28.76 3.72 -1.26
N GLN A 192 -27.57 3.57 -1.86
CA GLN A 192 -27.31 4.08 -3.21
C GLN A 192 -27.96 3.25 -4.34
N GLN A 193 -28.27 1.97 -4.11
CA GLN A 193 -29.00 1.18 -5.10
C GLN A 193 -30.46 1.62 -5.26
N GLU A 194 -31.02 2.27 -4.24
CA GLU A 194 -32.39 2.80 -4.26
C GLU A 194 -32.49 4.18 -4.94
N SER A 195 -31.37 4.90 -5.11
CA SER A 195 -31.33 6.14 -5.89
C SER A 195 -31.13 5.85 -7.38
N ILE A 196 -32.09 6.25 -8.21
CA ILE A 196 -32.22 5.88 -9.65
C ILE A 196 -31.10 6.45 -10.56
N GLU A 197 -30.27 7.38 -10.09
CA GLU A 197 -29.15 7.94 -10.86
C GLU A 197 -27.78 7.53 -10.31
N MET A 198 -27.35 6.29 -10.56
CA MET A 198 -25.96 5.91 -10.33
C MET A 198 -25.11 6.08 -11.59
N SER A 199 -24.10 6.95 -11.48
CA SER A 199 -23.01 7.04 -12.46
C SER A 199 -22.40 5.65 -12.74
N PRO A 200 -22.04 5.32 -13.99
CA PRO A 200 -21.40 4.05 -14.37
C PRO A 200 -20.19 3.69 -13.49
N THR A 201 -19.40 4.70 -13.08
CA THR A 201 -18.24 4.54 -12.20
C THR A 201 -18.65 4.02 -10.81
N LYS A 202 -19.77 4.52 -10.26
CA LYS A 202 -20.31 4.02 -8.99
C LYS A 202 -20.75 2.57 -9.14
N ILE A 203 -21.46 2.20 -10.21
CA ILE A 203 -21.94 0.82 -10.43
C ILE A 203 -20.77 -0.19 -10.45
N VAL A 204 -19.69 0.13 -11.17
CA VAL A 204 -18.48 -0.72 -11.19
C VAL A 204 -17.88 -0.81 -9.79
N LEU A 205 -17.70 0.33 -9.12
CA LEU A 205 -17.13 0.41 -7.78
C LEU A 205 -17.95 -0.35 -6.73
N GLN A 206 -19.29 -0.33 -6.83
CA GLN A 206 -20.19 -1.10 -5.99
C GLN A 206 -20.06 -2.61 -6.24
N ARG A 207 -19.96 -3.04 -7.51
CA ARG A 207 -19.75 -4.44 -7.88
C ARG A 207 -18.38 -4.96 -7.42
N THR A 208 -17.36 -4.11 -7.46
CA THR A 208 -16.02 -4.40 -6.92
C THR A 208 -16.05 -4.47 -5.40
N GLY A 209 -16.67 -3.49 -4.73
CA GLY A 209 -16.82 -3.41 -3.27
C GLY A 209 -17.54 -4.61 -2.68
N LYS A 210 -18.58 -5.12 -3.35
CA LYS A 210 -19.29 -6.36 -2.95
C LYS A 210 -18.39 -7.59 -2.98
N LYS A 211 -17.36 -7.62 -3.84
CA LYS A 211 -16.38 -8.71 -3.91
C LYS A 211 -15.21 -8.51 -2.93
N LEU A 212 -15.09 -7.36 -2.29
CA LEU A 212 -14.09 -7.13 -1.23
C LEU A 212 -14.54 -7.71 0.13
N ILE A 213 -15.81 -8.11 0.30
CA ILE A 213 -16.32 -8.75 1.53
C ILE A 213 -15.65 -10.09 1.86
N TYR A 214 -15.01 -10.72 0.89
CA TYR A 214 -14.30 -11.98 1.10
C TYR A 214 -13.09 -11.81 2.04
N TYR A 215 -12.46 -10.63 2.09
CA TYR A 215 -11.28 -10.40 2.93
C TYR A 215 -11.60 -10.44 4.45
N PRO A 216 -12.60 -9.72 4.98
CA PRO A 216 -12.99 -9.84 6.38
C PRO A 216 -13.55 -11.21 6.74
N ALA A 217 -14.34 -11.82 5.86
CA ALA A 217 -14.91 -13.13 6.11
C ALA A 217 -13.82 -14.19 6.22
N ALA A 218 -12.85 -14.15 5.30
CA ALA A 218 -11.66 -15.00 5.38
C ALA A 218 -10.86 -14.72 6.65
N TYR A 219 -10.64 -13.46 7.00
CA TYR A 219 -9.94 -13.09 8.23
C TYR A 219 -10.61 -13.68 9.47
N ILE A 220 -11.93 -13.56 9.61
CA ILE A 220 -12.68 -14.17 10.73
C ILE A 220 -12.46 -15.68 10.75
N VAL A 221 -12.65 -16.37 9.62
CA VAL A 221 -12.50 -17.84 9.56
C VAL A 221 -11.08 -18.29 9.90
N LEU A 222 -10.07 -17.56 9.44
CA LEU A 222 -8.65 -17.90 9.61
C LEU A 222 -8.15 -17.65 11.04
N VAL A 223 -8.59 -16.56 11.67
CA VAL A 223 -8.04 -16.06 12.94
C VAL A 223 -8.89 -16.47 14.15
N PHE A 224 -10.20 -16.61 13.97
CA PHE A 224 -11.14 -16.86 15.07
C PHE A 224 -10.86 -18.17 15.81
N PRO A 225 -10.67 -19.34 15.16
CA PRO A 225 -10.51 -20.59 15.88
C PRO A 225 -9.33 -20.58 16.86
N LEU A 226 -8.20 -20.00 16.42
CA LEU A 226 -6.99 -19.91 17.23
C LEU A 226 -7.15 -18.87 18.35
N SER A 227 -7.71 -17.71 18.03
CA SER A 227 -7.98 -16.67 19.04
C SER A 227 -8.95 -17.16 20.12
N PHE A 228 -10.02 -17.87 19.72
CA PHE A 228 -11.01 -18.43 20.63
C PHE A 228 -10.37 -19.38 21.64
N GLN A 229 -9.54 -20.33 21.19
CA GLN A 229 -8.81 -21.23 22.08
C GLN A 229 -7.95 -20.47 23.09
N ARG A 230 -7.32 -19.38 22.65
CA ARG A 230 -6.34 -18.62 23.44
C ARG A 230 -7.03 -17.74 24.47
N TYR A 231 -8.19 -17.18 24.15
CA TYR A 231 -9.06 -16.53 25.13
C TYR A 231 -9.60 -17.52 26.16
N LEU A 232 -10.09 -18.70 25.74
CA LEU A 232 -10.51 -19.73 26.69
C LEU A 232 -9.39 -20.14 27.64
N ALA A 233 -8.17 -20.36 27.11
CA ALA A 233 -7.01 -20.69 27.92
C ALA A 233 -6.64 -19.57 28.91
N PHE A 234 -6.83 -18.30 28.54
CA PHE A 234 -6.63 -17.16 29.43
C PHE A 234 -7.63 -17.17 30.60
N PHE A 235 -8.86 -17.63 30.39
CA PHE A 235 -9.86 -17.85 31.44
C PHE A 235 -9.71 -19.20 32.16
N GLY A 236 -8.62 -19.94 31.93
CA GLY A 236 -8.35 -21.23 32.57
C GLY A 236 -9.04 -22.44 31.92
N ILE A 237 -9.72 -22.26 30.78
CA ILE A 237 -10.37 -23.34 30.03
C ILE A 237 -9.41 -23.88 28.97
N THR A 238 -8.93 -25.11 29.17
CA THR A 238 -8.05 -25.77 28.20
C THR A 238 -8.84 -26.62 27.21
N LEU A 239 -8.60 -26.39 25.91
CA LEU A 239 -9.13 -27.24 24.85
C LEU A 239 -8.17 -28.38 24.52
N PRO A 240 -8.65 -29.48 23.92
CA PRO A 240 -7.79 -30.58 23.48
C PRO A 240 -6.71 -30.10 22.50
N PHE A 241 -5.54 -30.74 22.56
CA PHE A 241 -4.41 -30.43 21.67
C PHE A 241 -4.78 -30.50 20.18
N GLN A 242 -5.67 -31.42 19.80
CA GLN A 242 -6.16 -31.55 18.43
C GLN A 242 -6.87 -30.28 17.92
N TYR A 243 -7.61 -29.60 18.80
CA TYR A 243 -8.25 -28.33 18.46
C TYR A 243 -7.18 -27.26 18.18
N LEU A 244 -6.13 -27.20 19.01
CA LEU A 244 -5.03 -26.25 18.82
C LEU A 244 -4.34 -26.45 17.47
N ILE A 245 -4.07 -27.70 17.08
CA ILE A 245 -3.47 -28.01 15.78
C ILE A 245 -4.40 -27.67 14.63
N PHE A 246 -5.67 -28.04 14.72
CA PHE A 246 -6.67 -27.64 13.72
C PHE A 246 -6.70 -26.12 13.52
N ALA A 247 -6.82 -25.36 14.62
CA ALA A 247 -6.83 -23.91 14.59
C ALA A 247 -5.51 -23.33 14.06
N GLY A 248 -4.37 -23.93 14.41
CA GLY A 248 -3.06 -23.57 13.89
C GLY A 248 -2.92 -23.82 12.39
N CYS A 249 -3.44 -24.93 11.85
CA CYS A 249 -3.46 -25.22 10.41
C CYS A 249 -4.35 -24.24 9.63
N VAL A 250 -5.55 -23.95 10.17
CA VAL A 250 -6.44 -22.93 9.60
C VAL A 250 -5.73 -21.59 9.54
N PHE A 251 -5.09 -21.18 10.64
CA PHE A 251 -4.33 -19.93 10.71
C PHE A 251 -3.11 -19.90 9.77
N ALA A 252 -2.35 -21.00 9.69
CA ALA A 252 -1.21 -21.17 8.80
C ALA A 252 -1.58 -21.14 7.30
N SER A 253 -2.85 -21.32 6.96
CA SER A 253 -3.37 -21.24 5.59
C SER A 253 -3.69 -19.80 5.13
N ALA A 254 -3.46 -18.79 5.97
CA ALA A 254 -3.87 -17.41 5.71
C ALA A 254 -3.32 -16.86 4.38
N GLY A 255 -2.03 -17.01 4.11
CA GLY A 255 -1.42 -16.52 2.88
C GLY A 255 -1.94 -17.22 1.62
N LEU A 256 -2.27 -18.52 1.69
CA LEU A 256 -2.93 -19.23 0.60
C LEU A 256 -4.30 -18.62 0.30
N VAL A 257 -5.14 -18.47 1.33
CA VAL A 257 -6.49 -17.92 1.18
C VAL A 257 -6.45 -16.47 0.68
N ASN A 258 -5.58 -15.64 1.25
CA ASN A 258 -5.40 -14.25 0.82
C ASN A 258 -4.92 -14.14 -0.64
N SER A 259 -4.00 -15.03 -1.05
CA SER A 259 -3.54 -15.11 -2.44
C SER A 259 -4.66 -15.51 -3.40
N LEU A 260 -5.50 -16.49 -3.02
CA LEU A 260 -6.66 -16.91 -3.82
C LEU A 260 -7.68 -15.78 -3.96
N ILE A 261 -8.05 -15.11 -2.86
CA ILE A 261 -8.99 -13.98 -2.87
C ILE A 261 -8.46 -12.89 -3.80
N TYR A 262 -7.17 -12.52 -3.68
CA TYR A 262 -6.58 -11.54 -4.57
C TYR A 262 -6.58 -12.01 -6.03
N GLY A 263 -6.21 -13.26 -6.29
CA GLY A 263 -6.24 -13.87 -7.63
C GLY A 263 -7.61 -13.75 -8.30
N PHE A 264 -8.69 -14.02 -7.57
CA PHE A 264 -10.06 -13.94 -8.10
C PHE A 264 -10.63 -12.52 -8.18
N THR A 265 -10.14 -11.59 -7.35
CA THR A 265 -10.66 -10.21 -7.30
C THR A 265 -9.86 -9.21 -8.16
N ARG A 266 -8.60 -9.52 -8.51
CA ARG A 266 -7.68 -8.60 -9.22
C ARG A 266 -8.21 -8.07 -10.56
N HIS A 267 -8.91 -8.89 -11.33
CA HIS A 267 -9.44 -8.50 -12.64
C HIS A 267 -10.51 -7.42 -12.52
N VAL A 268 -11.17 -7.35 -11.36
CA VAL A 268 -12.19 -6.35 -11.05
C VAL A 268 -11.56 -5.05 -10.56
N VAL A 269 -10.46 -5.14 -9.81
CA VAL A 269 -9.70 -3.97 -9.30
C VAL A 269 -8.93 -3.27 -10.43
N ALA A 270 -8.41 -4.02 -11.40
CA ALA A 270 -7.67 -3.47 -12.56
C ALA A 270 -8.56 -2.76 -13.59
N LEU A 271 -9.88 -2.99 -13.59
CA LEU A 271 -10.82 -2.36 -14.54
C LEU A 271 -11.15 -0.90 -14.19
N LYS A 272 -11.01 -0.50 -12.91
CA LYS A 272 -11.34 0.87 -12.44
C LYS A 272 -10.60 1.99 -13.21
N PRO A 273 -9.25 1.96 -13.33
CA PRO A 273 -8.53 3.03 -14.03
C PRO A 273 -8.83 3.10 -15.54
N LEU A 274 -9.29 2.01 -16.15
CA LEU A 274 -9.68 2.00 -17.56
C LEU A 274 -11.01 2.74 -17.78
N PHE A 275 -11.99 2.50 -16.90
CA PHE A 275 -13.28 3.18 -16.98
C PHE A 275 -13.21 4.66 -16.60
N GLU A 276 -12.39 5.03 -15.61
CA GLU A 276 -12.16 6.45 -15.28
C GLU A 276 -11.48 7.18 -16.44
N ARG A 277 -10.48 6.56 -17.08
CA ARG A 277 -9.82 7.14 -18.26
C ARG A 277 -10.77 7.27 -19.45
N GLU A 278 -11.59 6.26 -19.73
CA GLU A 278 -12.57 6.30 -20.82
C GLU A 278 -13.68 7.34 -20.55
N TYR A 279 -14.11 7.49 -19.29
CA TYR A 279 -15.09 8.50 -18.89
C TYR A 279 -14.52 9.92 -19.01
N ASP A 280 -13.31 10.16 -18.47
CA ASP A 280 -12.63 11.46 -18.59
C ASP A 280 -12.38 11.83 -20.06
N GLU A 281 -12.02 10.86 -20.90
CA GLU A 281 -11.84 11.07 -22.34
C GLU A 281 -13.15 11.44 -23.04
N LYS A 282 -14.27 10.77 -22.70
CA LYS A 282 -15.60 11.11 -23.24
C LYS A 282 -16.07 12.48 -22.80
N VAL A 283 -15.92 12.82 -21.51
CA VAL A 283 -16.27 14.15 -20.97
C VAL A 283 -15.42 15.24 -21.62
N THR A 284 -14.12 15.03 -21.75
CA THR A 284 -13.21 15.98 -22.40
C THR A 284 -13.57 16.17 -23.88
N ALA A 285 -13.90 15.09 -24.59
CA ALA A 285 -14.33 15.16 -26.00
C ALA A 285 -15.68 15.85 -26.16
N GLU A 286 -16.58 15.75 -25.18
CA GLU A 286 -17.89 16.40 -25.21
C GLU A 286 -17.80 17.90 -24.88
N ILE A 287 -16.93 18.28 -23.92
CA ILE A 287 -16.60 19.67 -23.64
C ILE A 287 -15.94 20.34 -24.85
N ALA A 288 -15.04 19.64 -25.54
CA ALA A 288 -14.38 20.14 -26.76
C ALA A 288 -15.33 20.33 -27.95
N LYS A 289 -16.50 19.70 -27.95
CA LYS A 289 -17.52 19.83 -29.01
C LYS A 289 -18.50 20.99 -28.79
N LYS A 290 -18.54 21.59 -27.59
CA LYS A 290 -19.41 22.76 -27.35
C LYS A 290 -18.82 23.99 -28.05
N PRO A 291 -19.59 24.69 -28.91
CA PRO A 291 -19.12 25.93 -29.50
C PRO A 291 -18.86 26.94 -28.39
N ALA A 292 -17.75 27.66 -28.48
CA ALA A 292 -17.44 28.76 -27.57
C ALA A 292 -18.52 29.84 -27.71
N THR A 293 -19.54 29.79 -26.86
CA THR A 293 -20.46 30.92 -26.68
C THR A 293 -19.66 32.05 -26.04
N ILE A 294 -19.16 32.94 -26.90
CA ILE A 294 -18.63 34.25 -26.50
C ILE A 294 -19.82 35.04 -25.96
N PHE A 295 -20.00 35.03 -24.65
CA PHE A 295 -20.79 36.06 -23.98
C PHE A 295 -19.92 37.30 -23.90
N GLY A 296 -20.16 38.23 -24.84
CA GLY A 296 -19.72 39.60 -24.68
C GLY A 296 -20.64 40.28 -23.69
N ASP A 297 -20.19 40.42 -22.44
CA ASP A 297 -20.24 41.71 -21.78
C ASP A 297 -19.20 41.81 -20.67
N SER A 298 -18.72 43.02 -20.51
CA SER A 298 -17.66 43.48 -19.63
C SER A 298 -17.89 43.16 -18.15
N GLN A 299 -17.08 42.26 -17.58
CA GLN A 299 -16.39 42.35 -16.27
C GLN A 299 -15.98 40.95 -15.77
N ASN A 300 -14.67 40.79 -15.50
CA ASN A 300 -13.99 39.78 -14.67
C ASN A 300 -14.63 38.38 -14.54
N ILE A 301 -14.00 37.34 -15.13
CA ILE A 301 -13.78 36.03 -14.49
C ILE A 301 -12.64 35.28 -15.22
N PHE A 302 -11.69 34.78 -14.42
CA PHE A 302 -10.57 33.91 -14.79
C PHE A 302 -11.06 32.51 -15.22
N VAL A 303 -10.56 31.99 -16.35
CA VAL A 303 -10.15 30.57 -16.47
C VAL A 303 -9.01 30.48 -17.49
N ALA A 304 -7.76 30.39 -17.00
CA ALA A 304 -6.64 29.94 -17.82
C ALA A 304 -6.37 28.45 -17.52
N VAL A 305 -6.92 27.55 -18.34
CA VAL A 305 -6.48 26.16 -18.39
C VAL A 305 -5.52 26.04 -19.58
N SER A 306 -4.22 26.08 -19.29
CA SER A 306 -3.18 25.69 -20.25
C SER A 306 -2.86 24.21 -20.02
N PRO A 307 -3.04 23.31 -21.01
CA PRO A 307 -2.55 21.95 -20.89
C PRO A 307 -1.04 21.95 -21.16
N ARG A 308 -0.27 21.64 -20.11
CA ARG A 308 1.16 21.39 -20.15
C ARG A 308 1.43 20.16 -21.04
N LYS A 309 1.91 20.37 -22.27
CA LYS A 309 2.46 19.30 -23.12
C LYS A 309 3.76 18.81 -22.50
N SER A 310 3.82 17.53 -22.12
CA SER A 310 5.07 16.82 -21.89
C SER A 310 5.72 16.56 -23.24
N GLU A 311 6.82 17.26 -23.48
CA GLU A 311 7.71 17.09 -24.60
C GLU A 311 8.50 15.78 -24.42
N SER A 312 8.34 14.83 -25.34
CA SER A 312 9.20 13.64 -25.41
C SER A 312 10.31 13.92 -26.42
N GLU A 313 11.53 14.11 -25.92
CA GLU A 313 12.77 14.07 -26.70
C GLU A 313 12.83 12.81 -27.57
N LYS A 314 13.09 13.00 -28.87
CA LYS A 314 13.72 11.98 -29.71
C LYS A 314 15.16 12.43 -29.99
N ARG A 315 16.12 11.62 -29.53
CA ARG A 315 17.52 11.65 -29.96
C ARG A 315 17.76 10.61 -31.06
N SER A 316 18.79 10.88 -31.87
CA SER A 316 19.32 10.14 -33.03
C SER A 316 18.63 10.50 -34.35
N GLY A 317 19.26 11.13 -35.34
CA GLY A 317 20.68 11.13 -35.76
C GLY A 317 20.83 10.23 -36.98
N GLY A 318 21.21 10.80 -38.14
CA GLY A 318 21.61 10.03 -39.33
C GLY A 318 21.09 10.59 -40.66
N ASP A 319 22.04 11.01 -41.50
CA ASP A 319 21.92 11.68 -42.79
C ASP A 319 21.44 10.79 -43.98
N ALA A 320 21.18 11.47 -45.10
CA ALA A 320 21.38 11.07 -46.52
C ALA A 320 20.13 11.08 -47.43
N GLU A 321 20.07 12.13 -48.26
CA GLU A 321 20.03 12.10 -49.74
C GLU A 321 19.20 11.05 -50.52
N GLY A 322 18.39 11.54 -51.48
CA GLY A 322 18.43 11.00 -52.85
C GLY A 322 17.19 10.30 -53.44
N ALA A 323 16.45 11.06 -54.27
CA ALA A 323 15.96 10.69 -55.61
C ALA A 323 14.81 9.68 -55.87
N LYS A 324 13.72 10.25 -56.42
CA LYS A 324 13.00 9.95 -57.69
C LYS A 324 12.20 8.63 -57.92
N ARG A 325 10.93 8.87 -58.34
CA ARG A 325 10.09 8.18 -59.37
C ARG A 325 9.59 6.75 -59.04
N ALA A 326 8.36 6.31 -59.37
CA ALA A 326 7.24 6.82 -60.16
C ALA A 326 5.92 6.04 -59.88
N SER A 327 4.79 6.72 -60.14
CA SER A 327 3.51 6.24 -60.75
C SER A 327 2.82 4.94 -60.29
N SER A 328 1.55 5.02 -59.87
CA SER A 328 0.37 4.86 -60.77
C SER A 328 -0.98 4.78 -60.02
N GLN A 329 -1.93 5.59 -60.49
CA GLN A 329 -3.40 5.37 -60.63
C GLN A 329 -4.26 4.78 -59.49
N TYR A 330 -5.22 5.58 -59.00
CA TYR A 330 -6.64 5.42 -59.37
C TYR A 330 -7.46 6.71 -59.15
N LYS A 331 -8.20 7.10 -60.19
CA LYS A 331 -9.24 8.18 -60.31
C LYS A 331 -10.55 7.68 -59.63
N LYS A 332 -11.59 8.43 -59.23
CA LYS A 332 -12.22 9.67 -59.75
C LYS A 332 -13.41 10.09 -58.84
N ASN A 333 -13.80 11.37 -58.95
CA ASN A 333 -15.12 12.02 -58.73
C ASN A 333 -15.55 12.29 -57.26
N HIS A 334 -16.04 13.47 -56.84
CA HIS A 334 -16.84 14.51 -57.52
C HIS A 334 -16.61 15.96 -56.97
N ASN A 335 -16.71 16.94 -57.90
CA ASN A 335 -16.92 18.42 -57.80
C ASN A 335 -18.01 18.87 -56.81
N ASN A 336 -18.26 20.14 -56.41
CA ASN A 336 -17.70 21.51 -56.59
C ASN A 336 -18.47 22.45 -55.62
N ASN A 337 -17.83 23.45 -54.99
CA ASN A 337 -18.24 24.88 -54.95
C ASN A 337 -17.29 25.68 -54.02
N SER A 338 -16.40 26.52 -54.54
CA SER A 338 -16.56 27.99 -54.78
C SER A 338 -16.43 28.84 -53.49
N ARG A 339 -15.20 29.29 -53.17
CA ARG A 339 -14.65 30.66 -53.33
C ARG A 339 -15.08 31.69 -52.27
N ASN A 340 -14.14 32.17 -51.46
CA ASN A 340 -13.68 33.57 -51.53
C ASN A 340 -12.33 33.78 -50.82
N SER A 341 -11.48 34.52 -51.49
CA SER A 341 -10.12 34.90 -51.12
C SER A 341 -10.13 36.36 -50.65
N TYR A 342 -9.40 36.68 -49.58
CA TYR A 342 -8.79 37.99 -49.40
C TYR A 342 -7.37 37.81 -48.85
N THR A 343 -6.41 38.29 -49.64
CA THR A 343 -5.01 38.46 -49.31
C THR A 343 -4.72 39.95 -49.20
N THR A 344 -4.06 40.39 -48.14
CA THR A 344 -3.25 41.62 -48.16
C THR A 344 -2.03 41.49 -47.25
N ASN A 345 -0.90 41.93 -47.80
CA ASN A 345 0.48 41.86 -47.30
C ASN A 345 0.75 42.83 -46.12
N HIS A 346 1.72 42.53 -45.25
CA HIS A 346 3.03 43.23 -45.22
C HIS A 346 3.98 42.72 -44.10
N GLN A 347 5.17 42.33 -44.58
CA GLN A 347 6.55 42.55 -44.09
C GLN A 347 6.93 42.69 -42.60
N TYR A 348 7.98 41.89 -42.31
CA TYR A 348 8.96 41.88 -41.24
C TYR A 348 9.57 43.22 -40.79
N THR A 349 9.92 43.29 -39.50
CA THR A 349 11.26 43.74 -39.07
C THR A 349 11.75 42.98 -37.84
N PHE A 350 12.88 42.30 -38.03
CA PHE A 350 13.76 41.76 -37.00
C PHE A 350 14.55 42.94 -36.41
N ASN A 351 14.82 42.95 -35.10
CA ASN A 351 16.06 43.54 -34.62
C ASN A 351 16.54 42.78 -33.38
N ASN A 352 17.77 42.30 -33.50
CA ASN A 352 18.51 41.50 -32.56
C ASN A 352 19.84 42.22 -32.40
N GLN A 353 20.18 42.75 -31.22
CA GLN A 353 21.56 43.19 -30.95
C GLN A 353 21.83 43.33 -29.44
N PHE A 354 22.52 42.33 -28.91
CA PHE A 354 23.76 42.42 -28.11
C PHE A 354 24.15 43.78 -27.50
N ASN A 355 24.29 43.83 -26.17
CA ASN A 355 25.58 43.99 -25.45
C ASN A 355 25.39 44.47 -23.99
N HIS A 356 26.08 43.79 -23.06
CA HIS A 356 26.67 44.38 -21.83
C HIS A 356 28.03 45.04 -22.21
N PRO A 357 28.74 45.85 -21.38
CA PRO A 357 28.46 46.34 -20.01
C PRO A 357 28.85 47.84 -19.73
N THR A 358 28.65 48.25 -18.46
CA THR A 358 29.48 49.16 -17.60
C THR A 358 29.40 50.70 -17.63
N THR A 359 29.36 51.21 -16.38
CA THR A 359 29.95 52.41 -15.74
C THR A 359 29.19 53.74 -15.60
N ASN A 360 29.10 54.16 -14.31
CA ASN A 360 29.18 55.52 -13.73
C ASN A 360 27.94 56.44 -13.92
N ASP A 361 27.44 57.24 -12.97
CA ASP A 361 28.01 57.89 -11.77
C ASP A 361 26.90 58.27 -10.74
N SER A 362 27.25 58.33 -9.44
CA SER A 362 27.10 59.48 -8.49
C SER A 362 25.78 60.28 -8.48
N GLU A 363 25.15 60.73 -7.39
CA GLU A 363 25.39 60.84 -5.95
C GLU A 363 24.16 61.59 -5.39
N LEU A 364 23.63 61.25 -4.21
CA LEU A 364 22.97 62.24 -3.35
C LEU A 364 23.00 61.78 -1.89
N ALA A 365 23.80 62.49 -1.10
CA ALA A 365 24.02 62.33 0.32
C ALA A 365 22.95 63.08 1.16
N LEU A 366 22.66 62.59 2.38
CA LEU A 366 22.85 63.34 3.64
C LEU A 366 22.37 62.56 4.90
N ARG A 367 23.38 62.16 5.70
CA ARG A 367 23.58 62.32 7.16
C ARG A 367 22.70 61.63 8.24
N ASN A 368 23.42 60.76 8.98
CA ASN A 368 23.77 60.75 10.43
C ASN A 368 22.72 60.69 11.56
N ASN A 369 22.79 59.62 12.36
CA ASN A 369 23.31 59.54 13.76
C ASN A 369 22.94 58.15 14.38
N THR A 370 23.89 57.28 14.74
CA THR A 370 24.47 57.04 16.11
C THR A 370 23.43 56.76 17.20
N SER A 371 23.53 55.82 18.16
CA SER A 371 24.54 54.84 18.58
C SER A 371 24.04 54.13 19.87
N ASN A 372 24.62 52.97 20.21
CA ASN A 372 24.72 52.31 21.55
C ASN A 372 23.48 51.53 22.03
N LEU A 373 23.56 50.33 22.63
CA LEU A 373 24.50 49.76 23.63
C LEU A 373 24.81 48.27 23.31
N SER A 374 26.08 47.84 23.19
CA SER A 374 26.98 47.23 24.23
C SER A 374 26.49 45.87 24.76
N SER A 375 27.13 44.76 24.35
CA SER A 375 28.29 44.09 25.02
C SER A 375 27.75 43.15 26.14
N ASP A 376 28.17 41.91 26.37
CA ASP A 376 29.47 41.22 26.42
C ASP A 376 29.11 39.73 26.68
N SER A 377 29.92 38.68 26.61
CA SER A 377 31.27 38.38 26.13
C SER A 377 31.48 36.87 26.40
N LEU A 378 32.33 36.24 25.57
CA LEU A 378 33.37 35.23 25.90
C LEU A 378 33.04 34.03 26.83
N SER A 379 33.60 32.82 26.67
CA SER A 379 34.59 32.24 25.75
C SER A 379 34.73 30.75 26.10
N SER A 380 35.06 29.95 25.08
CA SER A 380 35.83 28.69 25.04
C SER A 380 36.48 28.14 26.34
N VAL A 381 36.57 26.80 26.44
CA VAL A 381 37.83 26.00 26.41
C VAL A 381 37.58 24.52 26.82
N ASP A 382 38.21 23.61 26.07
CA ASP A 382 38.67 22.22 26.34
C ASP A 382 37.74 21.00 26.57
N SER A 383 37.97 19.97 25.72
CA SER A 383 37.84 18.52 25.98
C SER A 383 39.02 18.00 26.82
N PRO A 384 39.20 16.69 27.17
CA PRO A 384 38.32 15.51 27.21
C PRO A 384 38.38 14.75 28.59
N MET A 385 37.45 13.83 28.90
CA MET A 385 37.79 12.64 29.71
C MET A 385 36.69 11.55 29.73
N GLU A 386 37.17 10.31 29.68
CA GLU A 386 36.49 9.04 29.96
C GLU A 386 35.72 9.03 31.30
N PHE A 387 34.69 8.19 31.43
CA PHE A 387 34.58 7.28 32.58
C PHE A 387 33.63 6.09 32.30
N VAL A 388 34.16 4.91 32.62
CA VAL A 388 33.54 3.59 32.78
C VAL A 388 32.61 3.57 34.01
N ALA A 389 31.51 2.82 33.98
CA ALA A 389 31.11 1.89 35.06
C ALA A 389 29.66 1.38 34.94
N LEU A 390 29.58 0.04 34.99
CA LEU A 390 28.48 -0.85 35.42
C LEU A 390 27.35 -1.16 34.44
#